data_AF-A0A7W1TLJ8-F1
#
_entry.id   AF-A0A7W1TLJ8-F1
#
_cell.length_a   1.000
_cell.length_b   1.000
_cell.length_c   1.000
_cell.angle_alpha   90.00
_cell.angle_beta   90.00
_cell.angle_gamma   90.00
#
_symmetry.space_group_name_H-M   'P 1'
#
loop_
_entity.id
_entity.type
_entity.pdbx_description
1 polymer ?
#
loop_
_entity_poly.entity_id
_entity_poly.type
_entity_poly.pdbx_seq_one_letter_code
_entity_poly.pdbx_strand_id
1 'polypeptide(L)'
;MNVLDRVAMLDQLRAFLVGQQSVVSLARWAFDQFYAEAEGKVSYEAGYRSILAQTLDDLMFGDDPHFQIARTEVEHMVQQLETAMYREDSDIDDELEDEPDVDVDDE
;
A
#
# COMPACT_ATOMS: atom_id res chain seq x y z
N MET A 1 13.92 -12.86 -6.05
CA MET A 1 12.65 -12.16 -5.79
C MET A 1 12.78 -11.53 -4.42
N ASN A 2 12.64 -10.20 -4.32
CA ASN A 2 12.63 -9.55 -3.01
C ASN A 2 11.19 -9.54 -2.49
N VAL A 3 10.99 -9.77 -1.19
CA VAL A 3 9.65 -9.69 -0.58
C VAL A 3 9.61 -8.43 0.27
N LEU A 4 8.66 -7.55 -0.02
CA LEU A 4 8.33 -6.44 0.87
C LEU A 4 7.31 -6.93 1.88
N ASP A 5 7.76 -7.09 3.12
CA ASP A 5 6.91 -7.49 4.24
C ASP A 5 6.53 -6.32 5.14
N ARG A 6 5.58 -6.55 6.04
CA ARG A 6 5.14 -5.53 6.99
C ARG A 6 6.27 -5.03 7.88
N VAL A 7 7.25 -5.87 8.22
CA VAL A 7 8.37 -5.45 9.08
C VAL A 7 9.23 -4.43 8.34
N ALA A 8 9.56 -4.69 7.08
CA ALA A 8 10.29 -3.76 6.22
C ALA A 8 9.53 -2.44 6.03
N MET A 9 8.21 -2.49 5.84
CA MET A 9 7.35 -1.29 5.79
C MET A 9 7.38 -0.51 7.12
N LEU A 10 7.21 -1.20 8.25
CA LEU A 10 7.24 -0.61 9.57
C LEU A 10 8.59 0.04 9.89
N ASP A 11 9.70 -0.54 9.46
CA ASP A 11 11.03 0.05 9.62
C ASP A 11 11.13 1.40 8.90
N GLN A 12 10.60 1.53 7.69
CA GLN A 12 10.57 2.79 6.95
C GLN A 12 9.71 3.84 7.65
N LEU A 13 8.48 3.48 8.00
CA LEU A 13 7.56 4.39 8.69
C LEU A 13 8.16 4.87 10.02
N ARG A 14 8.75 3.97 10.81
CA ARG A 14 9.40 4.31 12.08
C ARG A 14 10.62 5.20 11.88
N ALA A 15 11.46 4.93 10.89
CA ALA A 15 12.61 5.78 10.56
C ALA A 15 12.18 7.23 10.24
N PHE A 16 11.04 7.41 9.57
CA PHE A 16 10.47 8.74 9.35
C PHE A 16 9.99 9.37 10.67
N LEU A 17 9.26 8.63 11.51
CA LEU A 17 8.73 9.13 12.79
C LEU A 17 9.83 9.58 13.77
N VAL A 18 11.00 8.95 13.73
CA VAL A 18 12.17 9.35 14.55
C VAL A 18 13.06 10.39 13.87
N GLY A 19 12.69 10.86 12.67
CA GLY A 19 13.43 11.89 11.92
C GLY A 19 14.74 11.40 11.29
N GLN A 20 14.92 10.08 11.14
CA GLN A 20 16.06 9.50 10.44
C GLN A 20 15.94 9.59 8.91
N GLN A 21 14.73 9.80 8.40
CA GLN A 21 14.50 10.10 6.98
C GLN A 21 13.50 11.23 6.78
N SER A 22 13.61 11.91 5.64
CA SER A 22 12.67 12.95 5.23
C SER A 22 11.45 12.36 4.53
N VAL A 23 10.35 13.12 4.49
CA VAL A 23 9.14 12.72 3.75
C VAL A 23 9.44 12.47 2.27
N VAL A 24 10.33 13.28 1.67
CA VAL A 24 10.78 13.11 0.28
C VAL A 24 11.49 11.77 0.06
N SER A 25 12.30 11.35 1.02
CA SER A 25 13.02 10.06 0.93
C SER A 25 12.05 8.89 1.08
N LEU A 26 11.09 9.01 1.99
CA LEU A 26 10.05 8.01 2.21
C LEU A 26 9.13 7.86 0.99
N ALA A 27 8.66 8.98 0.41
CA ALA A 27 7.81 8.98 -0.77
C ALA A 27 8.51 8.35 -1.98
N ARG A 28 9.78 8.72 -2.21
CA ARG A 28 10.60 8.11 -3.26
C ARG A 28 10.80 6.62 -3.05
N TRP A 29 11.07 6.19 -1.82
CA TRP A 29 11.19 4.77 -1.51
C TRP A 29 9.88 4.02 -1.80
N ALA A 30 8.73 4.59 -1.41
CA ALA A 30 7.43 4.01 -1.66
C ALA A 30 7.14 3.89 -3.17
N PHE A 31 7.42 4.94 -3.93
CA PHE A 31 7.35 4.93 -5.39
C PHE A 31 8.22 3.80 -5.98
N ASP A 32 9.48 3.70 -5.56
CA ASP A 32 10.40 2.66 -6.07
C ASP A 32 9.87 1.24 -5.77
N GLN A 33 9.29 1.00 -4.59
CA GLN A 33 8.71 -0.31 -4.26
C GLN A 33 7.46 -0.62 -5.08
N PHE A 34 6.58 0.37 -5.27
CA PHE A 34 5.33 0.21 -6.00
C PHE A 34 5.59 -0.21 -7.46
N TYR A 35 6.53 0.45 -8.14
CA TYR A 35 6.90 0.06 -9.51
C TYR A 35 7.74 -1.21 -9.57
N ALA A 36 8.55 -1.49 -8.54
CA ALA A 36 9.28 -2.75 -8.47
C ALA A 36 8.35 -3.97 -8.38
N GLU A 37 7.15 -3.83 -7.80
CA GLU A 37 6.14 -4.88 -7.82
C GLU A 37 5.55 -5.07 -9.23
N ALA A 38 5.18 -3.99 -9.90
CA ALA A 38 4.67 -4.02 -11.28
C ALA A 38 5.70 -4.61 -12.28
N GLU A 39 7.00 -4.40 -12.02
CA GLU A 39 8.10 -4.99 -12.80
C GLU A 39 8.44 -6.44 -12.40
N GLY A 40 7.78 -7.00 -11.38
CA GLY A 40 8.04 -8.35 -10.86
C GLY A 40 9.40 -8.49 -10.15
N LYS A 41 10.00 -7.39 -9.69
CA LYS A 41 11.26 -7.39 -8.91
C LYS A 41 11.01 -7.59 -7.41
N VAL A 42 9.87 -7.07 -6.94
CA VAL A 42 9.36 -7.19 -5.58
C VAL A 42 8.03 -7.93 -5.62
N SER A 43 7.74 -8.67 -4.55
CA SER A 43 6.39 -9.16 -4.27
C SER A 43 6.01 -8.74 -2.85
N TYR A 44 4.73 -8.50 -2.61
CA TYR A 44 4.27 -8.19 -1.26
C TYR A 44 4.10 -9.46 -0.44
N GLU A 45 4.22 -9.33 0.89
CA GLU A 45 3.94 -10.42 1.83
C GLU A 45 2.51 -10.95 1.61
N ALA A 46 2.40 -12.24 1.32
CA ALA A 46 1.13 -12.93 1.17
C ALA A 46 0.28 -12.72 2.43
N GLY A 47 -1.01 -12.45 2.27
CA GLY A 47 -1.86 -12.13 3.41
C GLY A 47 -2.00 -10.64 3.71
N TYR A 48 -1.09 -9.82 3.18
CA TYR A 48 -0.95 -8.41 3.52
C TYR A 48 -0.80 -7.52 2.29
N ARG A 49 -1.02 -8.06 1.09
CA ARG A 49 -0.87 -7.33 -0.16
C ARG A 49 -1.67 -6.04 -0.19
N SER A 50 -2.96 -6.07 0.18
CA SER A 50 -3.81 -4.88 0.13
C SER A 50 -3.30 -3.76 1.04
N ILE A 51 -2.93 -4.07 2.28
CA ILE A 51 -2.48 -3.05 3.23
C ILE A 51 -1.11 -2.50 2.84
N LEU A 52 -0.22 -3.34 2.30
CA LEU A 52 1.08 -2.92 1.81
C LEU A 52 0.95 -2.04 0.56
N ALA A 53 0.11 -2.44 -0.40
CA ALA A 53 -0.19 -1.66 -1.60
C ALA A 53 -0.80 -0.30 -1.25
N GLN A 54 -1.82 -0.28 -0.38
CA GLN A 54 -2.47 0.96 0.06
C GLN A 54 -1.49 1.90 0.77
N THR A 55 -0.66 1.35 1.68
CA THR A 55 0.34 2.16 2.39
C THR A 55 1.34 2.76 1.41
N LEU A 56 1.79 2.02 0.40
CA LEU A 56 2.70 2.55 -0.62
C LEU A 56 2.05 3.64 -1.47
N ASP A 57 0.79 3.45 -1.85
CA ASP A 57 0.01 4.42 -2.63
C ASP A 57 -0.18 5.74 -1.86
N ASP A 58 -0.49 5.67 -0.56
CA ASP A 58 -0.57 6.87 0.27
C ASP A 58 0.79 7.58 0.35
N LEU A 59 1.86 6.82 0.59
CA LEU A 59 3.20 7.36 0.79
C LEU A 59 3.81 8.01 -0.47
N MET A 60 3.53 7.49 -1.67
CA MET A 60 4.22 7.92 -2.89
C MET A 60 3.96 9.38 -3.27
N PHE A 61 2.89 9.98 -2.74
CA PHE A 61 2.55 11.40 -2.95
C PHE A 61 2.92 12.29 -1.76
N GLY A 62 3.49 11.73 -0.69
CA GLY A 62 3.77 12.46 0.55
C GLY A 62 4.75 13.63 0.40
N ASP A 63 5.50 13.71 -0.71
CA ASP A 63 6.38 14.83 -1.03
C ASP A 63 5.69 15.98 -1.78
N ASP A 64 4.48 15.78 -2.30
CA ASP A 64 3.69 16.85 -2.91
C ASP A 64 3.05 17.74 -1.82
N PRO A 65 3.17 19.07 -1.91
CA PRO A 65 2.58 19.98 -0.91
C PRO A 65 1.06 19.89 -0.77
N HIS A 66 0.33 19.36 -1.77
CA HIS A 66 -1.12 19.14 -1.69
C HIS A 66 -1.49 17.83 -0.98
N PHE A 67 -0.54 16.88 -0.91
CA PHE A 67 -0.72 15.54 -0.35
C PHE A 67 0.26 15.29 0.80
N GLN A 68 0.75 16.36 1.42
CA GLN A 68 1.78 16.27 2.43
C GLN A 68 1.30 15.42 3.60
N ILE A 69 1.96 14.27 3.80
CA ILE A 69 1.63 13.35 4.87
C ILE A 69 2.05 13.94 6.21
N ALA A 70 1.07 14.07 7.10
CA ALA A 70 1.32 14.46 8.48
C ALA A 70 1.93 13.30 9.27
N ARG A 71 2.74 13.63 10.28
CA ARG A 71 3.31 12.64 11.21
C ARG A 71 2.22 11.74 11.84
N THR A 72 1.07 12.32 12.19
CA THR A 72 -0.05 11.57 12.77
C THR A 72 -0.60 10.52 11.80
N GLU A 73 -0.65 10.81 10.51
CA GLU A 73 -1.10 9.85 9.50
C GLU A 73 -0.13 8.66 9.41
N VAL A 74 1.18 8.92 9.45
CA VAL A 74 2.19 7.84 9.52
C VAL A 74 2.03 7.01 10.80
N GLU A 75 1.73 7.63 11.94
CA GLU A 75 1.46 6.91 13.19
C GLU A 75 0.22 6.01 13.05
N HIS A 76 -0.82 6.47 12.35
CA HIS A 76 -1.99 5.65 12.03
C HIS A 76 -1.65 4.47 11.10
N MET A 77 -0.84 4.69 10.05
CA MET A 77 -0.38 3.62 9.15
C MET A 77 0.41 2.54 9.90
N VAL A 78 1.30 2.94 10.83
CA VAL A 78 2.03 2.01 11.70
C VAL A 78 1.07 1.16 12.52
N GLN A 79 0.07 1.78 13.17
CA GLN A 79 -0.92 1.05 13.96
C GLN A 79 -1.74 0.08 13.10
N GLN A 80 -2.13 0.48 11.89
CA GLN A 80 -2.84 -0.39 10.95
C GLN A 80 -2.01 -1.60 10.54
N LEU A 81 -0.72 -1.42 10.23
CA LEU A 81 0.18 -2.53 9.87
C LEU A 81 0.46 -3.47 11.03
N GLU A 82 0.59 -2.94 12.26
CA GLU A 82 0.80 -3.74 13.48
C GLU A 82 -0.44 -4.58 13.84
N THR A 83 -1.63 -4.04 13.59
CA THR A 83 -2.91 -4.70 13.88
C THR A 83 -3.51 -5.45 12.69
N ALA A 84 -2.88 -5.36 11.52
CA ALA A 84 -3.35 -6.00 10.29
C ALA A 84 -3.52 -7.51 10.51
N MET A 85 -4.72 -7.99 10.23
CA MET A 85 -5.01 -9.41 10.15
C MET A 85 -4.61 -9.94 8.78
N TYR A 86 -4.08 -11.16 8.76
CA TYR A 86 -3.82 -11.89 7.53
C TYR A 86 -5.13 -12.04 6.74
N ARG A 87 -5.13 -11.68 5.46
CA ARG A 87 -6.23 -11.87 4.52
C ARG A 87 -5.71 -12.55 3.26
N GLU A 88 -6.24 -13.72 2.92
CA GLU A 88 -5.80 -14.42 1.71
C GLU A 88 -6.02 -13.52 0.48
N ASP A 89 -5.01 -13.45 -0.39
CA ASP A 89 -5.03 -12.63 -1.60
C ASP A 89 -6.17 -13.00 -2.57
N SER A 90 -6.76 -14.19 -2.40
CA SER A 90 -7.92 -14.70 -3.14
C SER A 90 -9.23 -13.96 -2.81
N ASP A 91 -9.32 -13.27 -1.66
CA ASP A 91 -10.53 -12.54 -1.24
C ASP A 91 -10.65 -11.13 -1.87
N ILE A 92 -9.67 -10.70 -2.69
CA ILE A 92 -9.60 -9.34 -3.23
C ILE A 92 -10.24 -9.23 -4.63
N ASP A 93 -10.37 -10.33 -5.36
CA ASP A 93 -10.87 -10.35 -6.75
C ASP A 93 -12.42 -10.41 -6.85
N ASP A 94 -13.13 -10.63 -5.74
CA ASP A 94 -14.58 -10.95 -5.72
C ASP A 94 -15.52 -9.71 -5.77
N GLU A 95 -15.01 -8.46 -5.79
CA GLU A 95 -15.86 -7.25 -5.75
C GLU A 95 -16.08 -6.55 -7.12
N LEU A 96 -15.76 -7.17 -8.26
CA LEU A 96 -15.93 -6.56 -9.60
C LEU A 96 -16.85 -7.29 -10.59
N GLU A 97 -17.76 -8.16 -10.15
CA GLU A 97 -18.74 -8.79 -11.05
C GLU A 97 -20.19 -8.62 -10.55
N ASP A 98 -20.75 -7.43 -10.77
CA ASP A 98 -22.21 -7.27 -10.84
C ASP A 98 -22.53 -6.13 -11.84
N GLU A 99 -22.11 -6.31 -13.09
CA GLU A 99 -22.80 -5.66 -14.20
C GLU A 99 -24.12 -6.44 -14.39
N PRO A 100 -25.30 -5.85 -14.11
CA PRO A 100 -26.55 -6.55 -14.35
C PRO A 100 -26.71 -6.78 -15.86
N ASP A 101 -26.85 -8.05 -16.26
CA ASP A 101 -27.31 -8.46 -17.59
C ASP A 101 -28.58 -7.66 -17.93
N VAL A 102 -28.43 -6.67 -18.81
CA VAL A 102 -29.56 -5.98 -19.41
C VAL A 102 -30.12 -6.93 -20.46
N ASP A 103 -31.13 -7.72 -20.08
CA ASP A 103 -32.02 -8.40 -21.02
C ASP A 103 -32.65 -7.31 -21.91
N VAL A 104 -32.07 -7.12 -23.09
CA VAL A 104 -32.70 -6.36 -24.17
C VAL A 104 -33.79 -7.28 -24.74
N ASP A 105 -34.99 -7.11 -24.21
CA ASP A 105 -36.24 -7.70 -24.72
C ASP A 105 -36.40 -7.26 -26.19
N ASP A 106 -36.13 -8.18 -27.12
CA ASP A 106 -36.41 -8.03 -28.55
C ASP A 106 -37.56 -8.98 -28.91
N GLU A 107 -38.80 -8.50 -28.82
CA GLU A 107 -39.93 -8.92 -29.66
C GLU A 107 -41.10 -7.90 -29.72
#